data_AF-U3U540-F1
#
_entry.id   AF-U3U540-F1
#
_cell.length_a   1.000
_cell.length_b   1.000
_cell.length_c   1.000
_cell.angle_alpha   90.00
_cell.angle_beta   90.00
_cell.angle_gamma   90.00
#
_symmetry.space_group_name_H-M   'P 1'
#
loop_
_entity.id
_entity.type
_entity.pdbx_description
1 polymer ?
#
loop_
_entity_poly.entity_id
_entity_poly.type
_entity_poly.pdbx_seq_one_letter_code
_entity_poly.pdbx_strand_id
1 'polypeptide(L)'
;MVRNQQTQLKIAAFDDYFGYRALIDDVSIWVLPEISDELVYAGVKLEGENDDEKSEESRLEEGCYFLLFDQRSERGRDAGFRRWVSDLLNPIALLNHAGVGYQRYWFPAYGLLPRWHHRRDITPAHKPDGVTQLTLSWYSHHVEHEGIANALRRCWRSRASS
;
A
#
# COMPACT_ATOMS: atom_id res chain seq x y z
N MET A 1 -19.31 10.86 33.38
CA MET A 1 -18.56 11.90 32.64
C MET A 1 -17.49 11.22 31.81
N VAL A 2 -17.50 11.42 30.50
CA VAL A 2 -16.50 10.84 29.60
C VAL A 2 -15.16 11.52 29.86
N ARG A 3 -14.10 10.73 30.07
CA ARG A 3 -12.75 11.25 30.38
C ARG A 3 -11.78 10.78 29.32
N ASN A 4 -11.25 11.73 28.54
CA ASN A 4 -10.27 11.46 27.51
C ASN A 4 -8.86 11.54 28.08
N GLN A 5 -7.99 10.69 27.55
CA GLN A 5 -6.58 10.60 27.89
C GLN A 5 -5.75 10.59 26.60
N GLN A 6 -4.44 10.75 26.72
CA GLN A 6 -3.54 10.78 25.55
C GLN A 6 -3.60 9.49 24.72
N THR A 7 -3.90 8.35 25.35
CA THR A 7 -3.97 7.03 24.73
C THR A 7 -5.40 6.56 24.43
N GLN A 8 -6.42 7.34 24.82
CA GLN A 8 -7.81 6.92 24.70
C GLN A 8 -8.76 8.11 24.53
N LEU A 9 -9.50 8.10 23.43
CA LEU A 9 -10.63 8.98 23.19
C LEU A 9 -11.92 8.15 23.33
N LYS A 10 -12.78 8.52 24.27
CA LYS A 10 -14.09 7.91 24.44
C LYS A 10 -15.16 8.89 23.97
N ILE A 11 -16.16 8.38 23.25
CA ILE A 11 -17.30 9.13 22.73
C ILE A 11 -18.55 8.37 23.17
N ALA A 12 -19.52 9.07 23.76
CA ALA A 12 -20.80 8.49 24.16
C ALA A 12 -21.89 8.88 23.17
N ALA A 13 -22.95 8.07 23.10
CA ALA A 13 -24.15 8.41 22.35
C ALA A 13 -24.71 9.76 22.81
N PHE A 14 -25.16 10.55 21.84
CA PHE A 14 -25.82 11.82 22.10
C PHE A 14 -27.33 11.62 21.97
N ASP A 15 -28.02 11.63 23.11
CA ASP A 15 -29.47 11.33 23.15
C ASP A 15 -30.31 12.37 22.43
N ASP A 16 -29.85 13.63 22.35
CA ASP A 16 -30.52 14.73 21.64
C ASP A 16 -30.08 14.84 20.16
N TYR A 17 -29.52 13.78 19.58
CA TYR A 17 -29.20 13.77 18.15
C TYR A 17 -30.49 13.92 17.34
N PHE A 18 -30.49 14.83 16.36
CA PHE A 18 -31.70 15.23 15.62
C PHE A 18 -32.40 14.10 14.84
N GLY A 19 -31.70 13.00 14.57
CA GLY A 19 -32.21 11.82 13.88
C GLY A 19 -32.49 10.66 14.82
N TYR A 20 -32.18 9.44 14.39
CA TYR A 20 -32.19 8.28 15.28
C TYR A 20 -30.94 8.27 16.15
N ARG A 21 -31.13 8.03 17.45
CA ARG A 21 -30.03 7.75 18.37
C ARG A 21 -29.20 6.58 17.86
N ALA A 22 -27.88 6.68 17.97
CA ALA A 22 -26.99 5.56 17.71
C ALA A 22 -27.39 4.33 18.56
N LEU A 23 -27.30 3.14 17.96
CA LEU A 23 -27.51 1.88 18.67
C LEU A 23 -26.38 1.60 19.68
N ILE A 24 -25.18 2.11 19.39
CA ILE A 24 -24.01 1.96 20.25
C ILE A 24 -24.00 3.08 21.29
N ASP A 25 -23.86 2.71 22.57
CA ASP A 25 -23.83 3.67 23.68
C ASP A 25 -22.48 4.38 23.83
N ASP A 26 -21.38 3.71 23.50
CA ASP A 26 -20.03 4.22 23.64
C ASP A 26 -19.09 3.70 22.54
N VAL A 27 -18.25 4.57 22.00
CA VAL A 27 -17.12 4.23 21.13
C VAL A 27 -15.83 4.60 21.84
N SER A 28 -14.89 3.66 21.92
CA SER A 28 -13.55 3.91 22.47
C SER A 28 -12.49 3.76 21.38
N ILE A 29 -11.78 4.85 21.11
CA ILE A 29 -10.67 4.91 20.16
C ILE A 29 -9.37 4.88 20.97
N TRP A 30 -8.55 3.88 20.72
CA TRP A 30 -7.28 3.68 21.42
C TRP A 30 -6.11 4.10 20.53
N VAL A 31 -5.24 4.96 21.07
CA VAL A 31 -3.95 5.25 20.44
C VAL A 31 -2.96 4.24 20.99
N LEU A 32 -2.64 3.25 20.15
CA LEU A 32 -1.64 2.26 20.47
C LEU A 32 -0.23 2.84 20.19
N PRO A 33 0.80 2.48 20.97
CA PRO A 33 2.18 2.79 20.62
C PRO A 33 2.54 2.17 19.27
N GLU A 34 3.68 2.56 18.68
CA GLU A 34 4.19 1.97 17.44
C GLU A 34 4.14 0.44 17.53
N ILE A 35 3.16 -0.14 16.84
CA ILE A 35 2.99 -1.58 16.73
C ILE A 35 3.93 -2.02 15.62
N SER A 36 4.51 -3.21 15.74
CA SER A 36 5.38 -3.74 14.68
C SER A 36 4.66 -3.68 13.33
N ASP A 37 5.43 -3.46 12.26
CA ASP A 37 4.92 -3.32 10.89
C ASP A 37 3.92 -4.43 10.50
N GLU A 38 4.08 -5.63 11.05
CA GLU A 38 3.17 -6.77 10.83
C GLU A 38 1.73 -6.55 11.34
N LEU A 39 1.53 -5.77 12.40
CA LEU A 39 0.19 -5.48 12.95
C LEU A 39 -0.53 -4.33 12.25
N VAL A 40 0.16 -3.50 11.47
CA VAL A 40 -0.50 -2.46 10.65
C VAL A 40 -1.47 -3.09 9.64
N TYR A 41 -1.18 -4.33 9.23
CA TYR A 41 -2.01 -5.10 8.30
C TYR A 41 -3.02 -6.02 8.99
N ALA A 42 -3.00 -6.09 10.33
CA ALA A 42 -3.98 -6.86 11.09
C ALA A 42 -5.27 -6.05 11.17
N GLY A 43 -6.17 -6.28 10.20
CA GLY A 43 -7.51 -5.72 10.24
C GLY A 43 -8.18 -6.00 11.61
N VAL A 44 -8.90 -5.01 12.13
CA VAL A 44 -9.69 -5.18 13.35
C VAL A 44 -10.77 -6.22 13.05
N LYS A 45 -10.73 -7.37 13.72
CA LYS A 45 -11.80 -8.36 13.67
C LYS A 45 -12.95 -7.87 14.53
N LEU A 46 -14.09 -7.62 13.92
CA LEU A 46 -15.36 -7.44 14.63
C LEU A 46 -15.92 -8.84 14.89
N GLU A 47 -15.79 -9.34 16.11
CA GLU A 47 -16.49 -10.54 16.55
C GLU A 47 -17.83 -10.10 17.16
N GLY A 48 -18.94 -10.48 16.50
CA GLY A 48 -20.27 -10.40 17.10
C GLY A 48 -20.47 -11.50 18.14
N GLU A 49 -21.52 -11.40 18.97
CA GLU A 49 -21.85 -12.40 20.01
C GLU A 49 -22.11 -13.81 19.44
N ASN A 50 -22.38 -13.93 18.14
CA ASN A 50 -22.51 -15.19 17.43
C ASN A 50 -21.35 -15.36 16.43
N ASP A 51 -20.72 -16.53 16.45
CA ASP A 51 -19.52 -16.89 15.67
C ASP A 51 -19.70 -16.83 14.14
N ASP A 52 -20.94 -16.69 13.66
CA ASP A 52 -21.35 -16.74 12.25
C ASP A 52 -21.33 -15.37 11.53
N GLU A 53 -21.23 -14.24 12.23
CA GLU A 53 -21.20 -12.91 11.59
C GLU A 53 -19.76 -12.35 11.51
N LYS A 54 -18.91 -13.00 10.70
CA LYS A 54 -17.58 -12.47 10.34
C LYS A 54 -17.67 -11.69 9.04
N SER A 55 -17.90 -10.38 9.14
CA SER A 55 -17.81 -9.46 7.99
C SER A 55 -16.40 -8.89 7.88
N GLU A 56 -15.54 -9.51 7.06
CA GLU A 56 -14.27 -8.88 6.63
C GLU A 56 -14.59 -7.84 5.54
N GLU A 57 -14.99 -6.62 5.91
CA GLU A 57 -15.15 -5.53 4.95
C GLU A 57 -13.77 -4.94 4.58
N SER A 58 -13.06 -5.63 3.68
CA SER A 58 -11.83 -5.10 3.10
C SER A 58 -12.17 -4.04 2.05
N ARG A 59 -12.09 -2.76 2.43
CA ARG A 59 -12.14 -1.65 1.47
C ARG A 59 -10.73 -1.36 0.96
N LEU A 60 -10.58 -1.28 -0.36
CA LEU A 60 -9.36 -0.76 -0.98
C LEU A 60 -9.22 0.72 -0.61
N GLU A 61 -8.10 1.07 0.01
CA GLU A 61 -7.68 2.47 0.16
C GLU A 61 -7.70 3.18 -1.21
N GLU A 62 -8.15 4.43 -1.24
CA GLU A 62 -8.14 5.23 -2.46
C GLU A 62 -6.72 5.72 -2.74
N GLY A 63 -5.98 5.01 -3.60
CA GLY A 63 -4.67 5.45 -4.04
C GLY A 63 -3.85 4.37 -4.73
N CYS A 64 -2.62 4.72 -5.10
CA CYS A 64 -1.62 3.77 -5.56
C CYS A 64 -0.20 4.26 -5.28
N TYR A 65 0.72 3.33 -5.08
CA TYR A 65 2.14 3.60 -5.15
C TYR A 65 2.59 3.76 -6.60
N PHE A 66 3.43 4.77 -6.85
CA PHE A 66 4.00 5.01 -8.17
C PHE A 66 5.48 5.39 -8.07
N LEU A 67 6.21 5.13 -9.15
CA LEU A 67 7.61 5.52 -9.32
C LEU A 67 7.69 6.70 -10.29
N LEU A 68 8.49 7.69 -9.95
CA LEU A 68 8.80 8.81 -10.82
C LEU A 68 10.20 8.67 -11.42
N PHE A 69 10.31 8.90 -12.72
CA PHE A 69 11.60 8.95 -13.41
C PHE A 69 12.17 10.36 -13.36
N ASP A 70 13.38 10.49 -12.84
CA ASP A 70 14.10 11.78 -12.80
C ASP A 70 14.40 12.29 -14.21
N GLN A 71 13.64 13.30 -14.64
CA GLN A 71 13.80 13.95 -15.95
C GLN A 71 15.08 14.79 -16.09
N ARG A 72 15.82 15.01 -14.99
CA ARG A 72 17.12 15.69 -15.02
C ARG A 72 18.22 14.74 -15.50
N SER A 73 18.04 13.44 -15.28
CA SER A 73 18.96 12.40 -15.74
C SER A 73 18.75 12.08 -17.23
N GLU A 74 19.85 11.85 -17.97
CA GLU A 74 19.76 11.45 -19.39
C GLU A 74 18.96 10.16 -19.56
N ARG A 75 19.22 9.17 -18.71
CA ARG A 75 18.51 7.87 -18.72
C ARG A 75 17.03 8.03 -18.37
N GLY A 76 16.68 8.88 -17.41
CA GLY A 76 15.27 9.09 -17.01
C GLY A 76 14.43 9.82 -18.06
N ARG A 77 15.07 10.51 -19.03
CA ARG A 77 14.38 11.06 -20.21
C ARG A 77 14.18 10.03 -21.32
N ASP A 78 15.07 9.05 -21.42
CA ASP A 78 15.01 8.02 -22.44
C ASP A 78 13.74 7.15 -22.31
N ALA A 79 12.96 7.07 -23.39
CA ALA A 79 11.70 6.33 -23.40
C ALA A 79 11.92 4.81 -23.35
N GLY A 80 13.00 4.31 -23.97
CA GLY A 80 13.36 2.90 -23.97
C GLY A 80 13.71 2.40 -22.57
N PHE A 81 14.57 3.15 -21.87
CA PHE A 81 14.92 2.91 -20.48
C PHE A 81 13.71 2.93 -19.57
N ARG A 82 12.85 3.95 -19.68
CA ARG A 82 11.62 4.02 -18.86
C ARG A 82 10.72 2.81 -19.11
N ARG A 83 10.52 2.42 -20.37
CA ARG A 83 9.70 1.25 -20.72
C ARG A 83 10.29 -0.05 -20.17
N TRP A 84 11.61 -0.20 -20.25
CA TRP A 84 12.32 -1.35 -19.68
C TRP A 84 12.22 -1.41 -18.15
N VAL A 85 12.45 -0.30 -17.45
CA VAL A 85 12.31 -0.26 -15.99
C VAL A 85 10.86 -0.54 -15.58
N SER A 86 9.86 -0.03 -16.30
CA SER A 86 8.45 -0.34 -16.03
C SER A 86 8.08 -1.82 -16.28
N ASP A 87 8.70 -2.48 -17.27
CA ASP A 87 8.54 -3.92 -17.49
C ASP A 87 9.24 -4.75 -16.40
N LEU A 88 10.42 -4.32 -15.98
CA LEU A 88 11.22 -4.94 -14.91
C LEU A 88 10.53 -4.87 -13.55
N LEU A 89 10.04 -3.68 -13.19
CA LEU A 89 9.48 -3.34 -11.89
C LEU A 89 7.94 -3.29 -11.92
N ASN A 90 7.33 -4.10 -12.78
CA ASN A 90 5.88 -4.14 -12.92
C ASN A 90 5.21 -4.63 -11.61
N PRO A 91 3.96 -4.23 -11.33
CA PRO A 91 3.31 -4.51 -10.04
C PRO A 91 3.13 -6.00 -9.76
N ILE A 92 3.02 -6.85 -10.78
CA ILE A 92 2.92 -8.31 -10.60
C ILE A 92 4.26 -8.88 -10.14
N ALA A 93 5.37 -8.50 -10.79
CA ALA A 93 6.70 -8.90 -10.37
C ALA A 93 7.02 -8.41 -8.96
N LEU A 94 6.60 -7.18 -8.62
CA LEU A 94 6.76 -6.61 -7.29
C LEU A 94 6.03 -7.45 -6.24
N LEU A 95 4.74 -7.76 -6.44
CA LEU A 95 3.95 -8.56 -5.51
C LEU A 95 4.48 -9.98 -5.33
N ASN A 96 4.96 -10.62 -6.41
CA ASN A 96 5.61 -11.93 -6.35
C ASN A 96 6.85 -11.93 -5.43
N HIS A 97 7.51 -10.78 -5.30
CA HIS A 97 8.65 -10.59 -4.42
C HIS A 97 8.30 -9.91 -3.08
N ALA A 98 7.04 -9.52 -2.85
CA ALA A 98 6.60 -8.91 -1.61
C ALA A 98 6.39 -9.97 -0.51
N GLY A 99 6.43 -9.55 0.76
CA GLY A 99 6.10 -10.43 1.88
C GLY A 99 4.63 -10.84 1.89
N VAL A 100 4.30 -11.94 2.59
CA VAL A 100 2.93 -12.51 2.63
C VAL A 100 1.89 -11.48 3.11
N GLY A 101 2.23 -10.65 4.10
CA GLY A 101 1.35 -9.57 4.56
C GLY A 101 0.96 -8.63 3.42
N TYR A 102 1.95 -8.14 2.66
CA TYR A 102 1.72 -7.26 1.52
C TYR A 102 0.92 -7.94 0.39
N GLN A 103 1.17 -9.21 0.10
CA GLN A 103 0.43 -9.94 -0.94
C GLN A 103 -1.07 -10.05 -0.63
N ARG A 104 -1.46 -10.04 0.65
CA ARG A 104 -2.87 -10.11 1.07
C ARG A 104 -3.62 -8.80 0.85
N TYR A 105 -2.95 -7.65 0.98
CA TYR A 105 -3.60 -6.34 1.05
C TYR A 105 -3.25 -5.39 -0.11
N TRP A 106 -2.17 -5.64 -0.84
CA TRP A 106 -1.81 -4.84 -2.00
C TRP A 106 -2.38 -5.44 -3.29
N PHE A 107 -2.85 -4.54 -4.16
CA PHE A 107 -3.39 -4.88 -5.46
C PHE A 107 -2.59 -4.20 -6.57
N PRO A 108 -2.41 -4.86 -7.73
CA PRO A 108 -1.73 -4.26 -8.86
C PRO A 108 -2.42 -2.98 -9.34
N ALA A 109 -1.71 -1.86 -9.30
CA ALA A 109 -2.16 -0.62 -9.90
C ALA A 109 -1.80 -0.59 -11.40
N TYR A 110 -2.81 -0.50 -12.26
CA TYR A 110 -2.65 -0.37 -13.72
C TYR A 110 -2.77 1.07 -14.23
N GLY A 111 -2.93 2.02 -13.31
CA GLY A 111 -3.08 3.44 -13.61
C GLY A 111 -3.12 4.25 -12.32
N LEU A 112 -3.11 5.57 -12.47
CA LEU A 112 -3.21 6.51 -11.34
C LEU A 112 -4.63 6.67 -10.81
N LEU A 113 -5.63 6.30 -11.61
CA LEU A 113 -7.02 6.44 -11.24
C LEU A 113 -7.53 5.14 -10.63
N PRO A 114 -8.10 5.18 -9.41
CA PRO A 114 -8.65 4.01 -8.75
C PRO A 114 -9.64 3.28 -9.67
N ARG A 115 -9.55 1.96 -9.71
CA ARG A 115 -10.45 1.06 -10.47
C ARG A 115 -10.39 1.22 -12.00
N TRP A 116 -9.53 2.10 -12.52
CA TRP A 116 -9.28 2.16 -13.96
C TRP A 116 -8.17 1.18 -14.36
N HIS A 117 -8.61 0.07 -14.95
CA HIS A 117 -7.74 -0.89 -15.62
C HIS A 117 -7.38 -0.38 -17.02
N HIS A 118 -6.59 0.69 -17.12
CA HIS A 118 -6.02 1.07 -18.40
C HIS A 118 -4.95 0.03 -18.76
N ARG A 119 -5.39 -1.00 -19.47
CA ARG A 119 -4.55 -2.11 -19.89
C ARG A 119 -3.54 -1.59 -20.91
N ARG A 120 -2.36 -1.20 -20.43
CA ARG A 120 -1.22 -0.93 -21.30
C ARG A 120 -0.75 -2.26 -21.86
N ASP A 121 -0.53 -2.32 -23.17
CA ASP A 121 0.18 -3.44 -23.77
C ASP A 121 1.59 -3.48 -23.17
N ILE A 122 1.81 -4.45 -22.26
CA ILE A 122 3.11 -4.73 -21.69
C ILE A 122 3.88 -5.50 -22.75
N THR A 123 4.43 -4.76 -23.71
CA THR A 123 5.39 -5.32 -24.66
C THR A 123 6.71 -5.51 -23.91
N PRO A 124 7.30 -6.72 -23.92
CA PRO A 124 8.61 -6.96 -23.36
C PRO A 124 9.61 -5.94 -23.92
N ALA A 125 10.33 -5.27 -23.02
CA ALA A 125 11.31 -4.27 -23.38
C ALA A 125 12.73 -4.82 -23.21
N HIS A 126 13.62 -4.49 -24.14
CA HIS A 126 15.02 -4.89 -24.08
C HIS A 126 15.79 -4.04 -23.06
N LYS A 127 16.73 -4.66 -22.33
CA LYS A 127 17.61 -3.97 -21.39
C LYS A 127 18.54 -3.00 -22.13
N PRO A 128 18.53 -1.69 -21.83
CA PRO A 128 19.45 -0.76 -22.47
C PRO A 128 20.91 -1.07 -22.11
N ASP A 129 21.82 -0.84 -23.05
CA ASP A 129 23.25 -1.07 -22.83
C ASP A 129 23.82 -0.16 -21.74
N GLY A 130 24.80 -0.67 -20.99
CA GLY A 130 25.53 0.05 -19.96
C GLY A 130 24.75 0.33 -18.67
N VAL A 131 23.54 -0.23 -18.50
CA VAL A 131 22.79 -0.10 -17.24
C VAL A 131 23.26 -1.16 -16.25
N THR A 132 24.03 -0.75 -15.25
CA THR A 132 24.54 -1.60 -14.17
C THR A 132 23.94 -1.29 -12.80
N GLN A 133 23.39 -0.08 -12.64
CA GLN A 133 22.85 0.41 -11.37
C GLN A 133 21.59 1.23 -11.59
N LEU A 134 20.64 1.10 -10.67
CA LEU A 134 19.47 1.95 -10.52
C LEU A 134 19.49 2.55 -9.10
N THR A 135 19.28 3.87 -8.99
CA THR A 135 19.15 4.55 -7.69
C THR A 135 17.67 4.80 -7.42
N LEU A 136 17.17 4.27 -6.30
CA LEU A 136 15.82 4.52 -5.82
C LEU A 136 15.91 5.50 -4.63
N SER A 137 15.05 6.51 -4.63
CA SER A 137 14.90 7.45 -3.52
C SER A 137 13.45 7.44 -3.06
N TRP A 138 13.25 7.38 -1.75
CA TRP A 138 11.93 7.36 -1.14
C TRP A 138 11.96 8.08 0.20
N TYR A 139 10.78 8.40 0.73
CA TYR A 139 10.64 8.99 2.06
C TYR A 139 10.76 7.90 3.13
N SER A 140 11.71 8.06 4.05
CA SER A 140 12.13 7.02 5.01
C SER A 140 11.17 6.78 6.18
N HIS A 141 10.25 7.71 6.48
CA HIS A 141 9.32 7.57 7.60
C HIS A 141 7.98 6.91 7.20
N HIS A 142 7.90 6.29 6.03
CA HIS A 142 6.72 5.52 5.61
C HIS A 142 7.05 4.04 5.61
N VAL A 143 6.40 3.28 6.49
CA VAL A 143 6.66 1.86 6.73
C VAL A 143 6.62 1.02 5.44
N GLU A 144 5.62 1.26 4.59
CA GLU A 144 5.45 0.49 3.36
C GLU A 144 6.56 0.74 2.31
N HIS A 145 7.21 1.91 2.33
CA HIS A 145 8.26 2.22 1.34
C HIS A 145 9.48 1.31 1.48
N GLU A 146 9.83 0.89 2.69
CA GLU A 146 10.91 -0.07 2.89
C GLU A 146 10.55 -1.44 2.31
N GLY A 147 9.30 -1.89 2.53
CA GLY A 147 8.77 -3.12 1.93
C GLY A 147 8.82 -3.08 0.40
N ILE A 148 8.36 -1.97 -0.19
CA ILE A 148 8.40 -1.71 -1.63
C ILE A 148 9.84 -1.71 -2.15
N ALA A 149 10.75 -0.96 -1.52
CA ALA A 149 12.14 -0.85 -1.94
C ALA A 149 12.85 -2.23 -1.92
N ASN A 150 12.59 -3.03 -0.88
CA ASN A 150 13.11 -4.38 -0.78
C ASN A 150 12.57 -5.32 -1.87
N ALA A 151 11.28 -5.23 -2.22
CA ALA A 151 10.68 -5.99 -3.32
C ALA A 151 11.24 -5.56 -4.69
N LEU A 152 11.38 -4.25 -4.93
CA LEU A 152 11.98 -3.70 -6.14
C LEU A 152 13.44 -4.14 -6.31
N ARG A 153 14.20 -4.18 -5.21
CA ARG A 153 15.59 -4.67 -5.22
C ARG A 153 15.67 -6.15 -5.63
N ARG A 154 14.70 -6.97 -5.23
CA ARG A 154 14.60 -8.37 -5.66
C ARG A 154 14.26 -8.50 -7.15
N CYS A 155 13.31 -7.69 -7.64
CA CYS A 155 12.98 -7.60 -9.07
C CYS A 155 14.21 -7.22 -9.91
N TRP A 156 14.99 -6.24 -9.44
CA TRP A 156 16.24 -5.83 -10.09
C TRP A 156 17.21 -7.01 -10.21
N ARG A 157 17.46 -7.73 -9.12
CA ARG A 157 18.44 -8.84 -9.10
C ARG A 157 18.03 -10.02 -9.98
N SER A 158 16.74 -10.33 -10.08
CA SER A 158 16.24 -11.49 -10.82
C SER A 158 16.38 -11.36 -12.34
N ARG A 159 16.34 -10.13 -12.88
CA ARG A 159 16.34 -9.88 -14.33
C ARG A 159 17.52 -9.03 -14.83
N ALA A 160 18.28 -8.38 -13.95
CA ALA A 160 19.48 -7.64 -14.36
C ALA A 160 20.69 -8.55 -14.64
N SER A 161 20.66 -9.81 -14.17
CA SER A 161 21.71 -10.82 -14.32
C SER A 161 21.54 -11.69 -15.59
N SER A 162 20.44 -11.50 -16.32
CA SER A 162 20.14 -12.15 -17.61
C SER A 162 20.49 -11.25 -18.79
#